data_AF-A0AA88GUJ5-F1
#
_entry.id   AF-A0AA88GUJ5-F1
#
_cell.length_a   1.000
_cell.length_b   1.000
_cell.length_c   1.000
_cell.angle_alpha   90.00
_cell.angle_beta   90.00
_cell.angle_gamma   90.00
#
_symmetry.space_group_name_H-M   'P 1'
#
loop_
_entity.id
_entity.type
_entity.pdbx_description
1 polymer ?
#
loop_
_entity_poly.entity_id
_entity_poly.type
_entity_poly.pdbx_seq_one_letter_code
_entity_poly.pdbx_strand_id
1 'polypeptide(L)'
;MSLKPTNLFQRISQTKGPIDPKKLKKLLIIRGQEPDHFFSCICEKFNGFVKNPELFKWMEFKRVHDEYEPYQPDDSFAFLSCVDIVNQDSLQQEHIELFRYHFDYDFVVFPLYAGCSISERVEPIFREIMNIIKELISSKRIAVLFLRGSSGYSVPSRLGYVCNSMQKGFVDYTYQMIDIDVEALNQVCMNSIMLLEFKTKHSYLFMENEKHKIVDLSRAYLCGVQVKSCIDVSQWHILAKSEDGHKLSMLIHKTERVMFTPWYGYCHGNQLSHDLVRYLCKYLVLEYLNKDDLNFKAKLYVKYQNCQLCDVTVMVFEETC
;
A
#
# COMPACT_ATOMS: atom_id res chain seq x y z
N MET A 1 -35.22 11.69 10.01
CA MET A 1 -34.57 12.52 8.98
C MET A 1 -33.49 11.68 8.32
N SER A 2 -33.67 11.33 7.06
CA SER A 2 -32.68 10.59 6.27
C SER A 2 -31.55 11.56 5.93
N LEU A 3 -30.37 11.34 6.51
CA LEU A 3 -29.14 11.99 6.08
C LEU A 3 -28.87 11.52 4.64
N LYS A 4 -29.03 12.42 3.67
CA LYS A 4 -28.46 12.17 2.33
C LYS A 4 -26.95 12.02 2.54
N PRO A 5 -26.30 10.97 2.00
CA PRO A 5 -24.86 10.89 2.04
C PRO A 5 -24.32 12.05 1.20
N THR A 6 -23.82 13.09 1.87
CA THR A 6 -22.85 14.00 1.29
C THR A 6 -21.70 13.13 0.77
N ASN A 7 -21.25 13.37 -0.47
CA ASN A 7 -20.06 12.71 -1.01
C ASN A 7 -18.84 13.15 -0.19
N LEU A 8 -18.62 12.53 0.97
CA LEU A 8 -17.49 12.78 1.87
C LEU A 8 -16.16 12.38 1.21
N PHE A 9 -16.22 11.42 0.30
CA PHE A 9 -15.09 10.99 -0.50
C PHE A 9 -15.40 11.08 -1.99
N GLN A 10 -14.36 11.36 -2.78
CA GLN A 10 -14.41 11.14 -4.22
C GLN A 10 -14.24 9.64 -4.47
N ARG A 11 -15.34 8.97 -4.82
CA ARG A 11 -15.35 7.53 -5.09
C ARG A 11 -15.06 7.21 -6.55
N ILE A 12 -14.13 6.28 -6.75
CA ILE A 12 -13.83 5.63 -8.03
C ILE A 12 -14.21 4.15 -7.88
N SER A 13 -15.36 3.74 -8.40
CA SER A 13 -15.92 2.38 -8.19
C SER A 13 -16.04 1.57 -9.48
N GLN A 14 -15.85 0.25 -9.38
CA GLN A 14 -15.89 -0.69 -10.50
C GLN A 14 -17.22 -1.42 -10.73
N THR A 15 -18.24 -1.28 -9.87
CA THR A 15 -19.39 -2.17 -9.95
C THR A 15 -20.41 -1.76 -11.02
N LYS A 16 -20.18 -2.21 -12.25
CA LYS A 16 -21.22 -2.44 -13.27
C LYS A 16 -21.33 -3.92 -13.72
N GLY A 17 -20.55 -4.84 -13.16
CA GLY A 17 -20.57 -6.27 -13.51
C GLY A 17 -20.84 -7.19 -12.31
N PRO A 18 -21.26 -8.45 -12.56
CA PRO A 18 -21.50 -9.44 -11.52
C PRO A 18 -20.16 -9.95 -10.98
N ILE A 19 -19.74 -9.44 -9.83
CA ILE A 19 -18.54 -9.91 -9.12
C ILE A 19 -18.92 -10.07 -7.66
N ASP A 20 -18.53 -11.20 -7.04
CA ASP A 20 -18.71 -11.46 -5.62
C ASP A 20 -18.03 -10.34 -4.79
N PRO A 21 -18.81 -9.45 -4.15
CA PRO A 21 -18.28 -8.31 -3.41
C PRO A 21 -17.46 -8.75 -2.19
N LYS A 22 -17.62 -10.00 -1.72
CA LYS A 22 -16.98 -10.51 -0.50
C LYS A 22 -15.48 -10.79 -0.67
N LYS A 23 -14.96 -10.79 -1.90
CA LYS A 23 -13.52 -11.04 -2.18
C LYS A 23 -12.73 -9.78 -2.51
N LEU A 24 -13.40 -8.68 -2.87
CA LEU A 24 -12.72 -7.47 -3.31
C LEU A 24 -12.41 -6.55 -2.13
N LYS A 25 -11.25 -5.89 -2.20
CA LYS A 25 -10.73 -4.98 -1.18
C LYS A 25 -11.10 -3.54 -1.51
N LYS A 26 -11.19 -2.69 -0.47
CA LYS A 26 -11.44 -1.25 -0.64
C LYS A 26 -10.17 -0.45 -0.34
N LEU A 27 -9.83 0.48 -1.24
CA LEU A 27 -8.69 1.38 -1.11
C LEU A 27 -9.15 2.77 -0.70
N LEU A 28 -8.46 3.39 0.26
CA LEU A 28 -8.57 4.82 0.56
C LEU A 28 -7.23 5.51 0.31
N ILE A 29 -7.25 6.62 -0.42
CA ILE A 29 -6.08 7.50 -0.61
C ILE A 29 -6.31 8.80 0.14
N ILE A 30 -5.44 9.13 1.10
CA ILE A 30 -5.47 10.39 1.85
C ILE A 30 -4.35 11.30 1.35
N ARG A 31 -4.72 12.32 0.56
CA ARG A 31 -3.77 13.17 -0.17
C ARG A 31 -3.38 14.42 0.62
N GLY A 32 -2.11 14.81 0.50
CA GLY A 32 -1.64 16.16 0.79
C GLY A 32 -1.78 17.10 -0.41
N GLN A 33 -1.17 18.29 -0.31
CA GLN A 33 -1.05 19.22 -1.43
C GLN A 33 0.05 18.76 -2.39
N GLU A 34 -0.29 17.84 -3.28
CA GLU A 34 0.65 17.24 -4.24
C GLU A 34 0.43 17.78 -5.66
N PRO A 35 1.51 18.04 -6.41
CA PRO A 35 1.42 18.21 -7.85
C PRO A 35 0.70 17.05 -8.58
N ASP A 36 -0.13 17.38 -9.58
CA ASP A 36 -1.01 16.42 -10.28
C ASP A 36 -0.27 15.23 -10.92
N HIS A 37 0.97 15.45 -11.38
CA HIS A 37 1.78 14.40 -12.00
C HIS A 37 2.18 13.31 -11.00
N PHE A 38 2.32 13.64 -9.71
CA PHE A 38 2.57 12.65 -8.65
C PHE A 38 1.37 11.74 -8.45
N PHE A 39 0.17 12.32 -8.38
CA PHE A 39 -1.06 11.55 -8.25
C PHE A 39 -1.30 10.66 -9.49
N SER A 40 -0.96 11.14 -10.68
CA SER A 40 -1.04 10.35 -11.92
C SER A 40 -0.17 9.10 -11.88
N CYS A 41 1.03 9.19 -11.30
CA CYS A 41 1.91 8.04 -11.10
C CYS A 41 1.29 6.99 -10.16
N ILE A 42 0.57 7.43 -9.11
CA ILE A 42 -0.18 6.52 -8.22
C ILE A 42 -1.26 5.79 -9.01
N CYS A 43 -2.07 6.54 -9.74
CA CYS A 43 -3.13 6.01 -10.59
C CYS A 43 -2.59 4.95 -11.56
N GLU A 44 -1.43 5.20 -12.18
CA GLU A 44 -0.73 4.24 -13.05
C GLU A 44 -0.39 2.93 -12.32
N LYS A 45 0.24 3.00 -11.13
CA LYS A 45 0.61 1.78 -10.39
C LYS A 45 -0.62 1.00 -9.90
N PHE A 46 -1.72 1.70 -9.59
CA PHE A 46 -2.95 1.08 -9.12
C PHE A 46 -3.90 0.64 -10.24
N ASN A 47 -3.65 1.05 -11.50
CA ASN A 47 -4.45 0.67 -12.66
C ASN A 47 -4.54 -0.85 -12.81
N GLY A 48 -3.42 -1.57 -12.64
CA GLY A 48 -3.38 -3.03 -12.71
C GLY A 48 -4.07 -3.78 -11.57
N PHE A 49 -4.66 -3.07 -10.60
CA PHE A 49 -5.45 -3.65 -9.50
C PHE A 49 -6.96 -3.45 -9.66
N VAL A 50 -7.38 -2.79 -10.73
CA VAL A 50 -8.79 -2.52 -11.05
C VAL A 50 -9.16 -3.13 -12.40
N LYS A 51 -10.39 -3.67 -12.53
CA LYS A 51 -10.84 -4.25 -13.80
C LYS A 51 -11.17 -3.20 -14.86
N ASN A 52 -11.59 -2.01 -14.44
CA ASN A 52 -11.90 -0.92 -15.35
C ASN A 52 -10.77 0.13 -15.31
N PRO A 53 -9.81 0.09 -16.26
CA PRO A 53 -8.67 1.00 -16.29
C PRO A 53 -9.06 2.45 -16.66
N GLU A 54 -10.21 2.67 -17.30
CA GLU A 54 -10.70 4.02 -17.67
C GLU A 54 -10.99 4.90 -16.45
N LEU A 55 -11.09 4.28 -15.27
CA LEU A 55 -11.28 4.93 -13.98
C LEU A 55 -10.03 5.68 -13.47
N PHE A 56 -8.84 5.24 -13.90
CA PHE A 56 -7.57 5.90 -13.64
C PHE A 56 -7.05 6.47 -14.96
N LYS A 57 -7.60 7.62 -15.36
CA LYS A 57 -7.19 8.29 -16.59
C LYS A 57 -5.67 8.49 -16.60
N TRP A 58 -5.01 7.74 -17.47
CA TRP A 58 -3.62 7.92 -17.79
C TRP A 58 -3.49 9.27 -18.49
N MET A 59 -2.70 10.19 -17.93
CA MET A 59 -2.42 11.42 -18.68
C MET A 59 -1.48 11.07 -19.82
N GLU A 60 -1.92 11.28 -21.07
CA GLU A 60 -1.09 11.14 -22.27
C GLU A 60 0.00 12.23 -22.36
N PHE A 61 0.60 12.62 -21.23
CA PHE A 61 1.74 13.53 -21.24
C PHE A 61 2.88 12.84 -21.96
N LYS A 62 3.01 13.20 -23.25
CA LYS A 62 4.20 13.05 -24.09
C LYS A 62 4.84 11.67 -23.97
N ARG A 63 4.33 10.73 -24.79
CA ARG A 63 5.04 9.53 -25.30
C ARG A 63 6.34 9.90 -26.02
N VAL A 64 7.22 10.67 -25.37
CA VAL A 64 8.48 11.14 -25.95
C VAL A 64 9.53 10.05 -25.85
N HIS A 65 9.27 9.01 -25.06
CA HIS A 65 10.08 7.81 -25.03
C HIS A 65 9.20 6.57 -24.98
N ASP A 66 9.68 5.46 -25.54
CA ASP A 66 9.05 4.14 -25.57
C ASP A 66 8.81 3.59 -24.15
N GLU A 67 7.78 4.11 -23.47
CA GLU A 67 7.55 3.95 -22.04
C GLU A 67 6.33 3.06 -21.82
N TYR A 68 6.58 1.95 -21.11
CA TYR A 68 5.66 1.05 -20.41
C TYR A 68 4.15 1.27 -20.66
N GLU A 69 3.49 0.28 -21.26
CA GLU A 69 2.03 0.27 -21.35
C GLU A 69 1.42 -0.17 -20.00
N PRO A 70 0.33 0.48 -19.52
CA PRO A 70 -0.37 0.05 -18.32
C PRO A 70 -0.69 -1.44 -18.39
N TYR A 71 -0.56 -2.14 -17.25
CA TYR A 71 -0.97 -3.54 -17.16
C TYR A 71 -2.40 -3.66 -17.68
N GLN A 72 -2.60 -4.49 -18.69
CA GLN A 72 -3.93 -4.96 -19.02
C GLN A 72 -4.51 -5.61 -17.75
N PRO A 73 -5.79 -5.36 -17.43
CA PRO A 73 -6.42 -5.94 -16.26
C PRO A 73 -6.39 -7.46 -16.36
N ASP A 74 -5.39 -8.06 -15.74
CA ASP A 74 -5.35 -9.48 -15.45
C ASP A 74 -6.23 -9.69 -14.22
N ASP A 75 -7.29 -10.48 -14.40
CA ASP A 75 -8.24 -10.83 -13.35
C ASP A 75 -7.55 -11.39 -12.10
N SER A 76 -6.36 -12.00 -12.24
CA SER A 76 -5.60 -12.49 -11.10
C SER A 76 -5.16 -11.38 -10.15
N PHE A 77 -4.96 -10.15 -10.64
CA PHE A 77 -4.50 -8.97 -9.87
C PHE A 77 -5.56 -7.90 -9.64
N ALA A 78 -6.71 -7.99 -10.29
CA ALA A 78 -7.81 -7.05 -10.11
C ALA A 78 -8.59 -7.34 -8.81
N PHE A 79 -8.00 -6.96 -7.66
CA PHE A 79 -8.55 -7.27 -6.33
C PHE A 79 -9.25 -6.10 -5.63
N LEU A 80 -9.21 -4.88 -6.18
CA LEU A 80 -9.89 -3.72 -5.60
C LEU A 80 -11.33 -3.61 -6.14
N SER A 81 -12.30 -3.27 -5.30
CA SER A 81 -13.69 -2.95 -5.70
C SER A 81 -13.90 -1.47 -5.94
N CYS A 82 -13.22 -0.63 -5.14
CA CYS A 82 -13.24 0.81 -5.26
C CYS A 82 -11.97 1.43 -4.72
N VAL A 83 -11.74 2.65 -5.16
CA VAL A 83 -10.73 3.57 -4.65
C VAL A 83 -11.44 4.87 -4.29
N ASP A 84 -11.46 5.17 -3.00
CA ASP A 84 -11.96 6.45 -2.52
C ASP A 84 -10.78 7.38 -2.23
N ILE A 85 -10.96 8.67 -2.52
CA ILE A 85 -9.93 9.68 -2.38
C ILE A 85 -10.45 10.81 -1.50
N VAL A 86 -9.60 11.27 -0.59
CA VAL A 86 -9.85 12.45 0.24
C VAL A 86 -8.62 13.35 0.26
N ASN A 87 -8.83 14.65 0.09
CA ASN A 87 -7.79 15.62 0.36
C ASN A 87 -7.79 15.94 1.85
N GLN A 88 -6.63 15.90 2.50
CA GLN A 88 -6.53 16.17 3.94
C GLN A 88 -7.12 17.55 4.30
N ASP A 89 -6.97 18.55 3.44
CA ASP A 89 -7.49 19.91 3.65
C ASP A 89 -9.03 19.98 3.59
N SER A 90 -9.67 18.93 3.07
CA SER A 90 -11.13 18.79 2.99
C SER A 90 -11.72 17.99 4.14
N LEU A 91 -10.91 17.54 5.11
CA LEU A 91 -11.40 16.79 6.25
C LEU A 91 -12.27 17.66 7.16
N GLN A 92 -13.32 17.03 7.67
CA GLN A 92 -14.38 17.62 8.49
C GLN A 92 -14.66 16.70 9.68
N GLN A 93 -15.39 17.18 10.69
CA GLN A 93 -15.67 16.43 11.93
C GLN A 93 -16.37 15.09 11.66
N GLU A 94 -17.25 15.05 10.67
CA GLU A 94 -17.98 13.86 10.22
C GLU A 94 -17.04 12.73 9.76
N HIS A 95 -15.84 13.08 9.29
CA HIS A 95 -14.82 12.08 8.94
C HIS A 95 -14.30 11.34 10.17
N ILE A 96 -14.25 11.97 11.35
CA ILE A 96 -13.82 11.27 12.58
C ILE A 96 -14.79 10.14 12.89
N GLU A 97 -16.09 10.41 12.84
CA GLU A 97 -17.11 9.39 13.07
C GLU A 97 -17.02 8.26 12.04
N LEU A 98 -16.83 8.61 10.76
CA LEU A 98 -16.63 7.63 9.71
C LEU A 98 -15.41 6.74 9.98
N PHE A 99 -14.25 7.33 10.26
CA PHE A 99 -13.03 6.58 10.55
C PHE A 99 -13.15 5.72 11.81
N ARG A 100 -13.90 6.18 12.81
CA ARG A 100 -14.04 5.46 14.08
C ARG A 100 -15.03 4.31 14.01
N TYR A 101 -16.19 4.51 13.38
CA TYR A 101 -17.32 3.60 13.49
C TYR A 101 -17.72 2.92 12.18
N HIS A 102 -17.40 3.54 11.04
CA HIS A 102 -17.86 3.09 9.71
C HIS A 102 -16.71 2.76 8.76
N PHE A 103 -15.48 2.70 9.26
CA PHE A 103 -14.31 2.46 8.44
C PHE A 103 -14.28 1.02 7.91
N ASP A 104 -14.40 0.90 6.59
CA ASP A 104 -14.56 -0.36 5.87
C ASP A 104 -13.49 -0.57 4.79
N TYR A 105 -12.38 0.17 4.83
CA TYR A 105 -11.25 -0.01 3.91
C TYR A 105 -10.28 -1.08 4.42
N ASP A 106 -9.73 -1.86 3.50
CA ASP A 106 -8.67 -2.83 3.80
C ASP A 106 -7.28 -2.23 3.60
N PHE A 107 -7.17 -1.21 2.75
CA PHE A 107 -5.89 -0.68 2.31
C PHE A 107 -5.91 0.84 2.23
N VAL A 108 -4.96 1.49 2.91
CA VAL A 108 -4.82 2.95 2.93
C VAL A 108 -3.49 3.35 2.31
N VAL A 109 -3.51 4.34 1.42
CA VAL A 109 -2.33 4.89 0.77
C VAL A 109 -2.12 6.33 1.21
N PHE A 110 -0.90 6.62 1.64
CA PHE A 110 -0.43 7.96 1.96
C PHE A 110 0.66 8.36 0.96
N PRO A 111 0.34 9.32 0.10
CA PRO A 111 1.29 9.94 -0.81
C PRO A 111 2.36 10.81 -0.10
N LEU A 112 3.35 11.33 -0.84
CA LEU A 112 4.56 11.98 -0.29
C LEU A 112 4.27 13.15 0.64
N TYR A 113 3.32 14.01 0.27
CA TYR A 113 3.01 15.21 1.06
C TYR A 113 1.85 15.02 2.04
N ALA A 114 1.36 13.79 2.21
CA ALA A 114 0.35 13.50 3.21
C ALA A 114 0.86 13.85 4.62
N GLY A 115 0.07 14.63 5.37
CA GLY A 115 0.42 15.15 6.69
C GLY A 115 1.17 16.49 6.69
N CYS A 116 1.67 16.93 5.53
CA CYS A 116 2.42 18.19 5.39
C CYS A 116 1.48 19.38 5.20
N SER A 117 1.88 20.57 5.67
CA SER A 117 1.16 21.84 5.42
C SER A 117 -0.33 21.84 5.80
N ILE A 118 -0.70 21.09 6.85
CA ILE A 118 -2.09 21.04 7.32
C ILE A 118 -2.45 22.37 8.00
N SER A 119 -3.59 22.95 7.61
CA SER A 119 -4.10 24.18 8.23
C SER A 119 -4.47 23.98 9.71
N GLU A 120 -4.34 25.03 10.52
CA GLU A 120 -4.69 24.99 11.95
C GLU A 120 -6.13 24.53 12.22
N ARG A 121 -7.05 24.82 11.28
CA ARG A 121 -8.44 24.38 11.35
C ARG A 121 -8.59 22.86 11.24
N VAL A 122 -7.78 22.23 10.38
CA VAL A 122 -7.87 20.80 10.05
C VAL A 122 -6.99 19.95 10.98
N GLU A 123 -5.91 20.51 11.51
CA GLU A 123 -4.93 19.81 12.34
C GLU A 123 -5.53 19.00 13.51
N PRO A 124 -6.52 19.49 14.29
CA PRO A 124 -7.16 18.68 15.33
C PRO A 124 -7.90 17.45 14.77
N ILE A 125 -8.60 17.62 13.65
CA ILE A 125 -9.36 16.56 12.97
C ILE A 125 -8.39 15.50 12.43
N PHE A 126 -7.35 15.95 11.74
CA PHE A 126 -6.34 15.07 11.16
C PHE A 126 -5.63 14.25 12.24
N ARG A 127 -5.29 14.87 13.37
CA ARG A 127 -4.67 14.19 14.51
C ARG A 127 -5.53 13.06 15.06
N GLU A 128 -6.83 13.30 15.24
CA GLU A 128 -7.76 12.27 15.72
C GLU A 128 -7.86 11.12 14.72
N ILE A 129 -7.93 11.43 13.42
CA ILE A 129 -7.92 10.43 12.35
C ILE A 129 -6.61 9.63 12.35
N MET A 130 -5.45 10.26 12.56
CA MET A 130 -4.18 9.55 12.66
C MET A 130 -4.12 8.60 13.86
N ASN A 131 -4.70 8.98 15.01
CA ASN A 131 -4.81 8.10 16.17
C ASN A 131 -5.65 6.85 15.84
N ILE A 132 -6.80 7.04 15.18
CA ILE A 132 -7.65 5.93 14.74
C ILE A 132 -6.90 5.04 13.74
N ILE A 133 -6.21 5.62 12.77
CA ILE A 133 -5.40 4.86 11.80
C ILE A 133 -4.31 4.04 12.50
N LYS A 134 -3.65 4.62 13.50
CA LYS A 134 -2.67 3.90 14.32
C LYS A 134 -3.30 2.68 15.01
N GLU A 135 -4.47 2.83 15.62
CA GLU A 135 -5.20 1.71 16.23
C GLU A 135 -5.57 0.63 15.20
N LEU A 136 -6.00 1.03 14.00
CA LEU A 136 -6.33 0.12 12.91
C LEU A 136 -5.09 -0.66 12.40
N ILE A 137 -3.92 0.00 12.34
CA ILE A 137 -2.65 -0.65 11.99
C ILE A 137 -2.25 -1.65 13.08
N SER A 138 -2.22 -1.22 14.34
CA SER A 138 -1.79 -2.08 15.47
C SER A 138 -2.72 -3.27 15.68
N SER A 139 -4.01 -3.12 15.37
CA SER A 139 -4.99 -4.24 15.37
C SER A 139 -4.97 -5.08 14.09
N LYS A 140 -4.05 -4.81 13.15
CA LYS A 140 -3.88 -5.50 11.86
C LYS A 140 -5.15 -5.49 10.99
N ARG A 141 -6.03 -4.51 11.19
CA ARG A 141 -7.28 -4.36 10.42
C ARG A 141 -7.06 -3.81 9.03
N ILE A 142 -6.02 -3.00 8.85
CA ILE A 142 -5.70 -2.35 7.59
C ILE A 142 -4.26 -2.63 7.18
N ALA A 143 -4.03 -2.64 5.86
CA ALA A 143 -2.72 -2.43 5.29
C ALA A 143 -2.50 -0.94 5.01
N VAL A 144 -1.26 -0.48 5.09
CA VAL A 144 -0.87 0.90 4.85
C VAL A 144 0.34 0.96 3.93
N LEU A 145 0.22 1.78 2.89
CA LEU A 145 1.27 2.09 1.95
C LEU A 145 1.72 3.54 2.11
N PHE A 146 3.00 3.73 2.39
CA PHE A 146 3.66 5.03 2.28
C PHE A 146 4.39 5.12 0.95
N LEU A 147 3.90 6.00 0.09
CA LEU A 147 4.64 6.36 -1.13
C LEU A 147 5.82 7.27 -0.84
N ARG A 148 5.96 7.77 0.41
CA ARG A 148 7.09 8.40 1.13
C ARG A 148 6.58 9.51 2.07
N GLY A 149 7.47 10.25 2.75
CA GLY A 149 7.12 11.47 3.49
C GLY A 149 8.22 12.52 3.41
N SER A 150 7.88 13.78 3.09
CA SER A 150 8.90 14.81 2.80
C SER A 150 9.25 15.73 3.98
N SER A 151 8.63 15.57 5.15
CA SER A 151 8.74 16.50 6.28
C SER A 151 8.55 15.79 7.63
N GLY A 152 9.08 16.38 8.70
CA GLY A 152 8.90 15.91 10.08
C GLY A 152 7.44 15.88 10.57
N TYR A 153 6.51 16.50 9.82
CA TYR A 153 5.07 16.43 10.09
C TYR A 153 4.31 15.53 9.11
N SER A 154 5.00 14.78 8.23
CA SER A 154 4.32 13.83 7.34
C SER A 154 3.65 12.69 8.13
N VAL A 155 2.74 11.96 7.49
CA VAL A 155 2.03 10.84 8.12
C VAL A 155 2.99 9.79 8.73
N PRO A 156 4.05 9.32 8.04
CA PRO A 156 4.99 8.37 8.66
C PRO A 156 5.61 8.85 9.97
N SER A 157 5.92 10.15 10.06
CA SER A 157 6.43 10.78 11.28
C SER A 157 5.38 10.80 12.38
N ARG A 158 4.16 11.24 12.05
CA ARG A 158 3.03 11.29 13.01
C ARG A 158 2.65 9.92 13.56
N LEU A 159 2.78 8.87 12.76
CA LEU A 159 2.50 7.49 13.18
C LEU A 159 3.65 6.85 13.97
N GLY A 160 4.84 7.48 13.98
CA GLY A 160 5.99 7.00 14.75
C GLY A 160 6.87 6.00 14.02
N TYR A 161 6.88 6.00 12.68
CA TYR A 161 7.84 5.21 11.90
C TYR A 161 9.14 5.98 11.63
N VAL A 162 9.05 7.31 11.67
CA VAL A 162 10.15 8.22 11.32
C VAL A 162 10.28 9.34 12.36
N CYS A 163 11.51 9.75 12.65
CA CYS A 163 11.83 10.83 13.59
C CYS A 163 11.23 12.18 13.15
N ASN A 164 10.54 12.85 14.07
CA ASN A 164 9.91 14.16 13.82
C ASN A 164 10.91 15.32 13.79
N SER A 165 12.15 15.12 14.23
CA SER A 165 13.18 16.17 14.37
C SER A 165 13.90 16.56 13.07
N MET A 166 13.57 15.92 11.94
CA MET A 166 14.24 16.17 10.67
C MET A 166 13.72 17.43 9.97
N GLN A 167 14.51 18.52 10.03
CA GLN A 167 14.16 19.82 9.45
C GLN A 167 14.12 19.85 7.91
N LYS A 168 14.82 18.94 7.22
CA LYS A 168 14.93 18.91 5.74
C LYS A 168 14.09 17.81 5.08
N GLY A 169 13.14 17.23 5.81
CA GLY A 169 12.52 15.96 5.41
C GLY A 169 13.44 14.78 5.67
N PHE A 170 12.89 13.57 5.54
CA PHE A 170 13.64 12.32 5.73
C PHE A 170 13.77 11.51 4.44
N VAL A 171 13.30 12.08 3.32
CA VAL A 171 13.31 11.45 2.01
C VAL A 171 14.27 12.18 1.12
N ASP A 172 15.23 11.42 0.59
CA ASP A 172 16.17 11.90 -0.42
C ASP A 172 15.93 11.17 -1.73
N TYR A 173 16.16 11.89 -2.83
CA TYR A 173 16.18 11.28 -4.15
C TYR A 173 17.41 10.38 -4.30
N THR A 174 17.19 9.21 -4.90
CA THR A 174 18.23 8.29 -5.37
C THR A 174 18.16 8.25 -6.89
N TYR A 175 19.32 8.09 -7.53
CA TYR A 175 19.40 8.02 -8.98
C TYR A 175 19.43 6.56 -9.40
N GLN A 176 18.39 6.11 -10.12
CA GLN A 176 18.30 4.98 -11.05
C GLN A 176 18.73 3.58 -10.57
N MET A 177 19.88 3.44 -9.93
CA MET A 177 20.41 2.18 -9.38
C MET A 177 19.94 1.96 -7.94
N ILE A 178 19.46 0.75 -7.66
CA ILE A 178 19.19 0.28 -6.30
C ILE A 178 19.88 -1.05 -6.05
N ASP A 179 20.34 -1.24 -4.84
CA ASP A 179 20.78 -2.53 -4.34
C ASP A 179 19.58 -3.25 -3.70
N ILE A 180 19.12 -4.31 -4.37
CA ILE A 180 18.09 -5.22 -3.86
C ILE A 180 18.75 -6.22 -2.91
N ASP A 181 18.20 -6.33 -1.70
CA ASP A 181 18.57 -7.35 -0.74
C ASP A 181 17.86 -8.67 -1.10
N VAL A 182 18.56 -9.53 -1.82
CA VAL A 182 18.05 -10.79 -2.35
C VAL A 182 17.77 -11.78 -1.21
N GLU A 183 18.58 -11.74 -0.15
CA GLU A 183 18.40 -12.59 1.02
C GLU A 183 17.10 -12.21 1.75
N ALA A 184 16.90 -10.93 2.04
CA ALA A 184 15.68 -10.43 2.68
C ALA A 184 14.45 -10.69 1.80
N LEU A 185 14.56 -10.45 0.49
CA LEU A 185 13.46 -10.71 -0.44
C LEU A 185 13.10 -12.21 -0.48
N ASN A 186 14.09 -13.11 -0.53
CA ASN A 186 13.86 -14.55 -0.43
C ASN A 186 13.13 -14.92 0.87
N GLN A 187 13.55 -14.39 2.03
CA GLN A 187 12.90 -14.66 3.32
C GLN A 187 11.41 -14.29 3.30
N VAL A 188 11.08 -13.13 2.71
CA VAL A 188 9.68 -12.70 2.55
C VAL A 188 8.94 -13.60 1.55
N CYS A 189 9.59 -14.04 0.47
CA CYS A 189 9.02 -14.93 -0.54
C CYS A 189 8.65 -16.32 -0.02
N MET A 190 9.42 -16.89 0.92
CA MET A 190 9.25 -18.28 1.39
C MET A 190 7.86 -18.59 1.98
N ASN A 191 7.06 -17.58 2.31
CA ASN A 191 5.73 -17.74 2.92
C ASN A 191 4.61 -17.13 2.07
N SER A 192 4.83 -16.85 0.79
CA SER A 192 3.90 -16.10 -0.06
C SER A 192 3.79 -16.71 -1.45
N ILE A 193 2.58 -17.14 -1.84
CA ILE A 193 2.34 -17.62 -3.21
C ILE A 193 2.56 -16.49 -4.20
N MET A 194 2.14 -15.28 -3.84
CA MET A 194 2.31 -14.10 -4.70
C MET A 194 3.77 -13.74 -4.94
N LEU A 195 4.60 -13.76 -3.91
CA LEU A 195 6.01 -13.43 -4.10
C LEU A 195 6.80 -14.59 -4.73
N LEU A 196 6.31 -15.83 -4.66
CA LEU A 196 6.86 -16.95 -5.44
C LEU A 196 6.62 -16.77 -6.95
N GLU A 197 5.45 -16.26 -7.36
CA GLU A 197 5.21 -15.88 -8.76
C GLU A 197 6.16 -14.76 -9.21
N PHE A 198 6.36 -13.74 -8.38
CA PHE A 198 7.34 -12.68 -8.64
C PHE A 198 8.75 -13.26 -8.83
N LYS A 199 9.17 -14.16 -7.93
CA LYS A 199 10.46 -14.85 -8.01
C LYS A 199 10.62 -15.67 -9.28
N THR A 200 9.55 -16.32 -9.73
CA THR A 200 9.56 -17.10 -10.97
C THR A 200 9.69 -16.20 -12.20
N LYS A 201 8.94 -15.09 -12.22
CA LYS A 201 8.98 -14.10 -13.32
C LYS A 201 10.34 -13.40 -13.43
N HIS A 202 10.94 -13.06 -12.28
CA HIS A 202 12.20 -12.31 -12.17
C HIS A 202 13.33 -13.15 -11.59
N SER A 203 13.44 -14.41 -12.04
CA SER A 203 14.41 -15.40 -11.50
C SER A 203 15.86 -14.92 -11.52
N TYR A 204 16.22 -14.06 -12.47
CA TYR A 204 17.55 -13.44 -12.58
C TYR A 204 17.94 -12.58 -11.35
N LEU A 205 16.97 -12.14 -10.54
CA LEU A 205 17.23 -11.42 -9.28
C LEU A 205 17.57 -12.35 -8.13
N PHE A 206 17.24 -13.64 -8.22
CA PHE A 206 17.27 -14.59 -7.10
C PHE A 206 18.35 -15.65 -7.23
N MET A 207 19.47 -15.33 -7.90
CA MET A 207 20.59 -16.28 -8.05
C MET A 207 21.15 -16.67 -6.67
N GLU A 208 21.28 -17.97 -6.40
CA GLU A 208 21.49 -18.54 -5.07
C GLU A 208 22.78 -18.08 -4.35
N ASN A 209 23.75 -17.51 -5.07
CA ASN A 209 25.03 -17.08 -4.53
C ASN A 209 25.14 -15.57 -4.29
N GLU A 210 24.14 -14.77 -4.68
CA GLU A 210 24.18 -13.32 -4.52
C GLU A 210 23.28 -12.88 -3.35
N LYS A 211 23.88 -12.23 -2.35
CA LYS A 211 23.13 -11.59 -1.24
C LYS A 211 22.45 -10.29 -1.67
N HIS A 212 23.08 -9.61 -2.63
CA HIS A 212 22.76 -8.27 -3.06
C HIS A 212 22.80 -8.19 -4.58
N LYS A 213 21.85 -7.48 -5.18
CA LYS A 213 21.77 -7.27 -6.62
C LYS A 213 21.57 -5.79 -6.93
N ILE A 214 22.55 -5.18 -7.59
CA ILE A 214 22.36 -3.84 -8.14
C ILE A 214 21.53 -3.97 -9.41
N VAL A 215 20.39 -3.27 -9.43
CA VAL A 215 19.52 -3.18 -10.60
C VAL A 215 19.31 -1.74 -11.01
N ASP A 216 19.24 -1.53 -12.31
CA ASP A 216 18.81 -0.27 -12.88
C ASP A 216 17.27 -0.26 -12.97
N LEU A 217 16.65 0.70 -12.30
CA LEU A 217 15.22 0.98 -12.42
C LEU A 217 14.92 2.04 -13.50
N SER A 218 15.96 2.48 -14.24
CA SER A 218 16.05 3.33 -15.42
C SER A 218 14.97 4.41 -15.52
N ARG A 219 15.40 5.67 -15.54
CA ARG A 219 14.53 6.86 -15.56
C ARG A 219 13.67 7.07 -14.30
N ALA A 220 13.47 6.06 -13.42
CA ALA A 220 12.72 6.23 -12.18
C ALA A 220 13.30 7.31 -11.26
N TYR A 221 12.45 8.23 -10.79
CA TYR A 221 12.76 9.03 -9.59
C TYR A 221 12.51 8.14 -8.39
N LEU A 222 13.60 7.75 -7.75
CA LEU A 222 13.57 6.90 -6.59
C LEU A 222 13.69 7.75 -5.36
N CYS A 223 12.90 7.41 -4.36
CA CYS A 223 12.94 8.07 -3.08
C CYS A 223 13.32 7.05 -2.01
N GLY A 224 14.26 7.41 -1.17
CA GLY A 224 14.67 6.59 -0.04
C GLY A 224 14.47 7.32 1.28
N VAL A 225 14.04 6.59 2.30
CA VAL A 225 14.05 7.06 3.69
C VAL A 225 15.50 6.99 4.18
N GLN A 226 16.04 8.10 4.67
CA GLN A 226 17.38 8.08 5.28
C GLN A 226 17.38 7.12 6.48
N VAL A 227 18.38 6.23 6.56
CA VAL A 227 18.48 5.21 7.64
C VAL A 227 18.35 5.83 9.03
N LYS A 228 19.04 6.95 9.26
CA LYS A 228 19.05 7.72 10.52
C LYS A 228 17.68 8.30 10.92
N SER A 229 16.73 8.35 10.00
CA SER A 229 15.40 8.89 10.25
C SER A 229 14.45 7.82 10.76
N CYS A 230 14.69 6.54 10.50
CA CYS A 230 13.86 5.46 11.03
C CYS A 230 13.99 5.42 12.56
N ILE A 231 12.86 5.34 13.28
CA ILE A 231 12.88 5.26 14.76
C ILE A 231 13.56 3.96 15.21
N ASP A 232 13.24 2.85 14.56
CA ASP A 232 13.85 1.55 14.79
C ASP A 232 14.00 0.79 13.47
N VAL A 233 15.23 0.72 12.96
CA VAL A 233 15.55 0.01 11.70
C VAL A 233 15.33 -1.50 11.85
N SER A 234 15.47 -2.05 13.05
CA SER A 234 15.36 -3.49 13.29
C SER A 234 13.95 -4.03 13.07
N GLN A 235 12.94 -3.16 13.07
CA GLN A 235 11.54 -3.50 12.81
C GLN A 235 11.22 -3.69 11.31
N TRP A 236 12.16 -3.42 10.41
CA TRP A 236 11.93 -3.46 8.97
C TRP A 236 12.64 -4.62 8.30
N HIS A 237 11.94 -5.29 7.37
CA HIS A 237 12.59 -5.96 6.26
C HIS A 237 13.01 -4.89 5.26
N ILE A 238 14.32 -4.71 5.10
CA ILE A 238 14.90 -3.80 4.12
C ILE A 238 15.11 -4.61 2.84
N LEU A 239 14.31 -4.35 1.81
CA LEU A 239 14.33 -5.11 0.57
C LEU A 239 15.11 -4.40 -0.54
N ALA A 240 15.27 -3.08 -0.44
CA ALA A 240 16.10 -2.31 -1.36
C ALA A 240 16.67 -1.08 -0.67
N LYS A 241 17.89 -0.71 -1.05
CA LYS A 241 18.60 0.50 -0.61
C LYS A 241 19.27 1.19 -1.79
N SER A 242 19.62 2.46 -1.64
CA SER A 242 20.54 3.13 -2.56
C SER A 242 21.89 2.42 -2.55
N GLU A 243 22.65 2.56 -3.63
CA GLU A 243 23.99 1.98 -3.77
C GLU A 243 24.94 2.41 -2.63
N ASP A 244 24.84 3.67 -2.19
CA ASP A 244 25.60 4.19 -1.04
C ASP A 244 25.14 3.64 0.33
N GLY A 245 24.07 2.85 0.37
CA GLY A 245 23.51 2.22 1.56
C GLY A 245 22.84 3.18 2.56
N HIS A 246 22.83 4.48 2.30
CA HIS A 246 22.34 5.48 3.25
C HIS A 246 20.82 5.70 3.18
N LYS A 247 20.18 5.25 2.10
CA LYS A 247 18.77 5.53 1.80
C LYS A 247 18.02 4.21 1.58
N LEU A 248 17.06 3.95 2.45
CA LEU A 248 16.22 2.76 2.42
C LEU A 248 15.06 2.98 1.45
N SER A 249 15.05 2.20 0.38
CA SER A 249 14.15 2.42 -0.75
C SER A 249 12.98 1.44 -0.76
N MET A 250 13.06 0.29 -0.10
CA MET A 250 11.88 -0.58 0.03
C MET A 250 11.87 -1.24 1.39
N LEU A 251 10.84 -0.95 2.17
CA LEU A 251 10.73 -1.40 3.56
C LEU A 251 9.37 -2.06 3.79
N ILE A 252 9.36 -3.23 4.43
CA ILE A 252 8.15 -3.87 4.95
C ILE A 252 8.30 -4.04 6.45
N HIS A 253 7.34 -3.53 7.23
CA HIS A 253 7.39 -3.63 8.68
C HIS A 253 7.16 -5.07 9.12
N LYS A 254 8.00 -5.63 10.00
CA LYS A 254 8.01 -7.06 10.36
C LYS A 254 6.76 -7.57 11.08
N THR A 255 6.02 -6.67 11.74
CA THR A 255 4.90 -7.02 12.62
C THR A 255 3.60 -6.27 12.33
N GLU A 256 3.63 -5.32 11.39
CA GLU A 256 2.49 -4.49 11.02
C GLU A 256 2.35 -4.47 9.50
N ARG A 257 1.13 -4.33 8.97
CA ARG A 257 0.90 -4.30 7.51
C ARG A 257 1.26 -2.94 6.92
N VAL A 258 2.52 -2.57 7.04
CA VAL A 258 3.03 -1.25 6.64
C VAL A 258 4.19 -1.41 5.67
N MET A 259 4.16 -0.66 4.56
CA MET A 259 5.20 -0.70 3.54
C MET A 259 5.58 0.71 3.04
N PHE A 260 6.88 0.90 2.76
CA PHE A 260 7.43 2.05 2.03
C PHE A 260 7.88 1.62 0.63
N THR A 261 7.38 2.27 -0.43
CA THR A 261 7.68 1.91 -1.84
C THR A 261 8.81 2.72 -2.49
N PRO A 262 9.75 2.15 -3.25
CA PRO A 262 10.92 2.88 -3.79
C PRO A 262 10.65 4.03 -4.76
N TRP A 263 9.43 4.22 -5.26
CA TRP A 263 9.16 5.14 -6.37
C TRP A 263 8.42 6.40 -5.94
N TYR A 264 8.80 7.52 -6.57
CA TYR A 264 7.98 8.73 -6.56
C TYR A 264 8.28 9.62 -7.79
N GLY A 265 7.31 9.72 -8.70
CA GLY A 265 6.84 11.03 -9.09
C GLY A 265 7.42 11.79 -10.30
N TYR A 266 8.25 11.24 -11.17
CA TYR A 266 8.51 11.93 -12.45
C TYR A 266 8.77 10.99 -13.63
N CYS A 267 8.79 9.69 -13.36
CA CYS A 267 9.02 8.69 -14.38
C CYS A 267 8.22 7.43 -14.09
N HIS A 268 7.65 6.88 -15.15
CA HIS A 268 6.93 5.60 -15.20
C HIS A 268 7.77 4.43 -14.64
N GLY A 269 9.10 4.54 -14.65
CA GLY A 269 10.04 3.48 -14.32
C GLY A 269 9.99 2.36 -15.37
N ASN A 270 10.77 1.30 -15.15
CA ASN A 270 10.73 0.11 -16.01
C ASN A 270 9.75 -0.96 -15.51
N GLN A 271 9.56 -2.03 -16.30
CA GLN A 271 8.69 -3.17 -15.96
C GLN A 271 8.97 -3.74 -14.56
N LEU A 272 10.25 -3.89 -14.18
CA LEU A 272 10.62 -4.39 -12.85
C LEU A 272 10.10 -3.49 -11.73
N SER A 273 10.21 -2.17 -11.91
CA SER A 273 9.67 -1.18 -10.97
C SER A 273 8.17 -1.39 -10.71
N HIS A 274 7.42 -1.68 -11.76
CA HIS A 274 5.98 -1.91 -11.70
C HIS A 274 5.65 -3.24 -11.04
N ASP A 275 6.37 -4.31 -11.41
CA ASP A 275 6.18 -5.63 -10.82
C ASP A 275 6.46 -5.61 -9.31
N LEU A 276 7.53 -4.95 -8.87
CA LEU A 276 7.83 -4.84 -7.44
C LEU A 276 6.67 -4.18 -6.66
N VAL A 277 6.10 -3.05 -7.13
CA VAL A 277 4.89 -2.47 -6.49
C VAL A 277 3.77 -3.49 -6.48
N ARG A 278 3.51 -4.09 -7.65
CA ARG A 278 2.32 -4.88 -7.90
C ARG A 278 2.25 -6.09 -6.99
N TYR A 279 3.34 -6.86 -6.96
CA TYR A 279 3.43 -8.09 -6.18
C TYR A 279 3.52 -7.80 -4.68
N LEU A 280 4.30 -6.79 -4.25
CA LEU A 280 4.47 -6.50 -2.82
C LEU A 280 3.21 -5.85 -2.21
N CYS A 281 2.50 -4.98 -2.93
CA CYS A 281 1.22 -4.45 -2.44
C CYS A 281 0.17 -5.56 -2.30
N LYS A 282 0.08 -6.46 -3.28
CA LYS A 282 -0.87 -7.59 -3.20
C LYS A 282 -0.51 -8.53 -2.05
N TYR A 283 0.77 -8.83 -1.87
CA TYR A 283 1.27 -9.56 -0.70
C TYR A 283 0.86 -8.89 0.61
N LEU A 284 1.10 -7.58 0.74
CA LEU A 284 0.78 -6.80 1.93
C LEU A 284 -0.71 -6.88 2.32
N VAL A 285 -1.58 -6.84 1.32
CA VAL A 285 -3.04 -6.83 1.52
C VAL A 285 -3.62 -8.23 1.72
N LEU A 286 -3.16 -9.23 0.96
CA LEU A 286 -3.81 -10.55 0.89
C LEU A 286 -3.15 -11.62 1.75
N GLU A 287 -1.85 -11.51 2.04
CA GLU A 287 -1.10 -12.61 2.66
C GLU A 287 -0.32 -12.17 3.89
N TYR A 288 0.07 -10.89 3.97
CA TYR A 288 0.96 -10.43 5.02
C TYR A 288 0.32 -10.52 6.40
N LEU A 289 0.97 -11.30 7.27
CA LEU A 289 0.52 -11.60 8.63
C LEU A 289 -0.87 -12.28 8.68
N ASN A 290 -1.42 -12.77 7.55
CA ASN A 290 -2.68 -13.53 7.49
C ASN A 290 -2.54 -14.99 7.96
N LYS A 291 -1.41 -15.36 8.59
CA LYS A 291 -1.16 -16.70 9.14
C LYS A 291 -2.24 -17.17 10.12
N ASP A 292 -2.99 -16.25 10.72
CA ASP A 292 -4.06 -16.57 11.66
C ASP A 292 -5.31 -17.12 10.97
N ASP A 293 -5.67 -16.70 9.75
CA ASP A 293 -6.93 -17.15 9.11
C ASP A 293 -6.82 -18.57 8.54
N LEU A 294 -5.64 -18.96 8.02
CA LEU A 294 -5.40 -20.33 7.58
C LEU A 294 -5.34 -21.33 8.75
N ASN A 295 -4.64 -20.96 9.83
CA ASN A 295 -4.60 -21.79 11.04
C ASN A 295 -5.94 -21.83 11.77
N PHE A 296 -6.69 -20.73 11.78
CA PHE A 296 -8.03 -20.68 12.33
C PHE A 296 -9.00 -21.53 11.52
N LYS A 297 -9.06 -21.36 10.19
CA LYS A 297 -9.89 -22.19 9.31
C LYS A 297 -9.51 -23.67 9.36
N ALA A 298 -8.22 -24.00 9.37
CA ALA A 298 -7.77 -25.37 9.54
C ALA A 298 -8.16 -25.93 10.91
N LYS A 299 -7.98 -25.18 12.01
CA LYS A 299 -8.43 -25.58 13.35
C LYS A 299 -9.95 -25.70 13.45
N LEU A 300 -10.71 -24.81 12.80
CA LEU A 300 -12.18 -24.86 12.75
C LEU A 300 -12.65 -26.06 11.94
N TYR A 301 -12.01 -26.34 10.81
CA TYR A 301 -12.31 -27.48 9.96
C TYR A 301 -11.97 -28.80 10.68
N VAL A 302 -10.84 -28.86 11.38
CA VAL A 302 -10.49 -30.01 12.24
C VAL A 302 -11.48 -30.16 13.40
N LYS A 303 -11.90 -29.07 14.05
CA LYS A 303 -12.94 -29.12 15.10
C LYS A 303 -14.31 -29.53 14.53
N TYR A 304 -14.65 -29.10 13.31
CA TYR A 304 -15.86 -29.51 12.59
C TYR A 304 -15.84 -31.00 12.25
N GLN A 305 -14.74 -31.50 11.64
CA GLN A 305 -14.56 -32.92 11.31
C GLN A 305 -14.59 -33.82 12.55
N ASN A 306 -14.12 -33.32 13.70
CA ASN A 306 -14.10 -34.07 14.95
C ASN A 306 -15.38 -33.90 15.80
N CYS A 307 -16.43 -33.25 15.27
CA CYS A 307 -17.67 -32.95 16.02
C CYS A 307 -17.42 -32.20 17.35
N GLN A 308 -16.36 -31.39 17.42
CA GLN A 308 -15.96 -30.59 18.59
C GLN A 308 -16.52 -29.16 18.55
N LEU A 309 -17.37 -28.84 17.57
CA LEU A 309 -18.12 -27.59 17.48
C LEU A 309 -19.53 -27.79 18.03
N CYS A 310 -19.64 -28.23 19.28
CA CYS A 310 -20.87 -28.05 20.03
C CYS A 310 -20.94 -26.57 20.39
N ASP A 311 -21.99 -25.87 19.97
CA ASP A 311 -22.32 -24.47 20.31
C ASP A 311 -21.79 -23.34 19.40
N VAL A 312 -21.50 -23.60 18.11
CA VAL A 312 -21.40 -22.51 17.12
C VAL A 312 -22.61 -22.57 16.19
N THR A 313 -23.55 -21.64 16.36
CA THR A 313 -24.63 -21.41 15.39
C THR A 313 -24.03 -20.92 14.08
N VAL A 314 -23.83 -21.83 13.13
CA VAL A 314 -23.50 -21.48 11.75
C VAL A 314 -24.79 -20.97 11.11
N MET A 315 -24.93 -19.64 10.97
CA MET A 315 -25.96 -19.09 10.09
C MET A 315 -25.55 -19.34 8.64
N VAL A 316 -26.05 -20.43 8.08
CA VAL A 316 -26.02 -20.69 6.64
C VAL A 316 -27.14 -19.85 6.02
N PHE A 317 -26.79 -18.85 5.21
CA PHE A 317 -27.76 -18.22 4.34
C PHE A 317 -27.94 -19.13 3.12
N GLU A 318 -29.07 -19.84 3.06
CA GLU A 318 -29.50 -20.52 1.85
C GLU A 318 -30.06 -19.46 0.88
N GLU A 319 -29.36 -19.24 -0.24
CA GLU A 319 -29.94 -18.59 -1.40
C GLU A 319 -30.94 -19.58 -2.02
N THR A 320 -32.23 -19.30 -1.84
CA THR A 320 -33.29 -19.99 -2.55
C THR A 320 -33.29 -19.51 -4.01
N CYS A 321 -33.33 -20.48 -4.93
CA CYS A 321 -33.34 -20.28 -6.38
C CYS A 321 -34.54 -19.47 -6.88
#